data_AF-A0ABD0NTY7-F1
#
_entry.id   AF-A0ABD0NTY7-F1
#
_cell.length_a   1.000
_cell.length_b   1.000
_cell.length_c   1.000
_cell.angle_alpha   90.00
_cell.angle_beta   90.00
_cell.angle_gamma   90.00
#
_symmetry.space_group_name_H-M   'P 1'
#
loop_
_entity.id
_entity.type
_entity.pdbx_description
1 polymer ?
#
loop_
_entity_poly.entity_id
_entity_poly.type
_entity_poly.pdbx_seq_one_letter_code
_entity_poly.pdbx_strand_id
1 'polypeptide(L)' 'WLKGQQEDKQDTDVHYHSLTGEGNFNWRFVFPFDYLMAEEKIVISKKESMFSWDETEYKIPARLTLQVWDADHFSADDFL' A
#
# COMPACT_ATOMS: atom_id res chain seq x y z
N TRP A 1 -1.62 -0.90 -0.46
CA TRP A 1 -1.80 0.45 -1.02
C TRP A 1 -3.11 1.06 -0.52
N LEU A 2 -3.21 2.39 -0.59
CA LEU A 2 -4.42 3.16 -0.26
C LEU A 2 -5.26 3.37 -1.53
N LYS A 3 -6.60 3.26 -1.42
CA LYS A 3 -7.48 3.62 -2.54
C LYS A 3 -7.27 5.10 -2.89
N GLY A 4 -7.37 5.51 -4.16
CA GLY A 4 -7.15 6.91 -4.59
C GLY A 4 -5.70 7.41 -4.65
N GLN A 5 -4.76 6.78 -3.93
CA GLN A 5 -3.30 6.98 -4.06
C GLN A 5 -2.64 5.69 -4.57
N GLN A 6 -3.11 5.15 -5.70
CA GLN A 6 -2.55 3.89 -6.24
C GLN A 6 -1.11 4.07 -6.72
N GLU A 7 -0.73 5.29 -7.09
CA GLU A 7 0.64 5.66 -7.49
C GLU A 7 1.63 5.56 -6.31
N ASP A 8 1.16 5.69 -5.06
CA ASP A 8 1.97 5.55 -3.82
C ASP A 8 1.94 4.11 -3.25
N LYS A 9 1.88 3.10 -4.13
CA LYS A 9 2.02 1.72 -3.68
C LYS A 9 3.43 1.53 -3.09
N GLN A 10 3.47 1.14 -1.82
CA GLN A 10 4.70 0.73 -1.13
C GLN A 10 4.79 -0.80 -1.13
N ASP A 11 5.96 -1.31 -1.51
CA ASP A 11 6.38 -2.70 -1.38
C ASP A 11 7.59 -2.82 -0.45
N THR A 12 7.86 -4.05 -0.04
CA THR A 12 8.99 -4.41 0.83
C THR A 12 9.90 -5.35 0.08
N ASP A 13 11.17 -5.39 0.50
CA ASP A 13 12.14 -6.34 -0.04
C ASP A 13 11.64 -7.79 0.13
N VAL A 14 11.98 -8.64 -0.83
CA VAL A 14 11.75 -10.09 -0.74
C VAL A 14 12.94 -10.69 -0.03
N HIS A 15 12.70 -11.39 1.08
CA HIS A 15 13.75 -12.04 1.86
C HIS A 15 13.76 -13.55 1.60
N TYR A 16 14.85 -14.04 1.01
CA TYR A 16 15.07 -15.47 0.70
C TYR A 16 16.03 -16.09 1.73
N HIS A 17 15.93 -17.40 1.96
CA HIS A 17 16.82 -18.20 2.83
C HIS A 17 16.74 -17.92 4.35
N SER A 18 15.57 -18.11 4.97
CA SER A 18 15.57 -18.40 6.41
C SER A 18 16.12 -19.81 6.63
N LEU A 19 17.36 -19.91 7.12
CA LEU A 19 18.02 -21.20 7.41
C LEU A 19 17.41 -21.93 8.62
N THR A 20 16.65 -21.22 9.47
CA THR A 20 16.11 -21.73 10.72
C THR A 20 14.57 -21.81 10.73
N GLY A 21 13.91 -21.41 9.64
CA GLY A 21 12.45 -21.33 9.55
C GLY A 21 11.83 -20.11 10.24
N GLU A 22 12.65 -19.22 10.82
CA GLU A 22 12.19 -17.97 11.44
C GLU A 22 12.83 -16.77 10.74
N GLY A 23 12.03 -15.75 10.42
CA GLY A 23 12.46 -14.51 9.82
C GLY A 23 11.78 -13.34 10.53
N ASN A 24 12.57 -12.47 11.17
CA ASN A 24 12.06 -11.30 11.87
C ASN A 24 12.35 -10.05 11.05
N PHE A 25 11.30 -9.44 10.52
CA PHE A 25 11.40 -8.24 9.70
C PHE A 25 10.58 -7.12 10.31
N ASN A 26 11.16 -5.92 10.34
CA ASN A 26 10.46 -4.72 10.77
C ASN A 26 10.18 -3.85 9.54
N TRP A 27 8.92 -3.79 9.13
CA TRP A 27 8.48 -2.92 8.05
C TRP A 27 7.62 -1.79 8.60
N ARG A 28 7.80 -0.58 8.05
CA ARG A 28 6.99 0.59 8.39
C ARG A 28 6.43 1.21 7.12
N PHE A 29 5.13 1.04 6.92
CA PHE A 29 4.39 1.72 5.85
C PHE A 29 3.88 3.07 6.34
N VAL A 30 4.11 4.13 5.56
CA VAL A 30 3.67 5.49 5.92
C VAL A 30 2.89 6.08 4.76
N PHE A 31 1.60 6.36 4.95
CA PHE A 31 0.73 6.93 3.93
C PHE A 31 0.27 8.32 4.38
N PRO A 32 0.77 9.41 3.76
CA PRO A 32 0.29 10.75 4.06
C PRO A 32 -1.06 11.00 3.38
N PHE A 33 -2.07 11.38 4.15
CA PHE A 33 -3.38 11.74 3.64
C PHE A 33 -4.12 12.68 4.60
N ASP A 34 -5.00 13.50 4.05
CA ASP A 34 -5.91 14.34 4.85
C ASP A 34 -7.19 13.55 5.14
N TYR A 35 -7.74 13.72 6.34
CA TYR A 35 -8.93 13.00 6.80
C TYR A 35 -10.04 13.94 7.24
N LEU A 36 -11.21 13.77 6.65
CA LEU A 36 -12.41 14.50 7.02
C LEU A 36 -13.25 13.66 8.00
N MET A 37 -13.07 13.95 9.29
CA MET A 37 -13.76 13.24 10.39
C MET A 37 -15.28 13.20 10.22
N ALA A 38 -15.90 14.29 9.74
CA ALA A 38 -17.35 14.41 9.62
C ALA A 38 -17.97 13.43 8.61
N GLU A 39 -17.20 13.00 7.61
CA GLU A 39 -17.64 12.06 6.57
C GLU A 39 -16.95 10.70 6.64
N GLU A 40 -16.02 10.53 7.57
CA GLU A 40 -15.13 9.37 7.69
C GLU A 40 -14.37 9.04 6.38
N LYS A 41 -13.98 10.06 5.63
CA LYS A 41 -13.33 9.93 4.32
C LYS A 41 -11.96 10.55 4.28
N ILE A 42 -11.12 9.99 3.41
CA ILE A 42 -9.84 10.58 3.04
C ILE A 42 -10.08 11.62 1.95
N VAL A 43 -9.42 12.76 2.07
CA VAL A 43 -9.42 13.86 1.11
C VAL A 43 -8.13 13.82 0.32
N ILE A 44 -8.24 13.92 -1.00
CA ILE A 44 -7.11 13.96 -1.93
C ILE A 44 -7.27 15.20 -2.80
N SER A 45 -6.32 16.12 -2.73
CA SER A 45 -6.22 17.25 -3.65
C SER A 45 -5.36 16.83 -4.85
N LYS A 46 -5.92 16.89 -6.06
CA LYS A 46 -5.17 16.59 -7.28
C LYS A 46 -5.34 17.72 -8.30
N LYS A 47 -4.22 18.16 -8.86
CA LYS A 47 -4.20 19.02 -10.04
C LYS A 47 -4.53 18.19 -11.28
N GLU A 48 -5.46 18.64 -12.10
CA GLU A 48 -5.81 17.92 -13.34
C GLU A 48 -4.65 17.89 -14.36
N SER A 49 -3.75 18.87 -14.28
CA SER A 49 -2.57 19.00 -15.13
C SER A 49 -1.44 19.71 -14.38
N MET A 50 -0.19 19.45 -14.75
CA MET A 50 0.98 20.17 -14.19
C MET A 50 0.89 21.70 -14.35
N PHE A 51 0.10 22.17 -15.31
CA PHE A 51 -0.12 23.60 -15.58
C PHE A 51 -1.47 24.12 -15.08
N SER A 52 -2.28 23.28 -14.44
CA SER A 52 -3.54 23.74 -13.84
C SER A 52 -3.26 24.55 -12.57
N TRP A 53 -3.91 25.70 -12.47
CA TRP A 53 -3.85 26.56 -11.28
C TRP A 53 -4.78 26.04 -10.18
N ASP A 54 -5.89 25.42 -10.58
CA ASP A 54 -6.92 24.91 -9.68
C ASP A 54 -6.62 23.47 -9.25
N GLU A 55 -6.82 23.19 -7.96
CA GLU A 55 -6.82 21.84 -7.40
C GLU A 55 -8.24 21.35 -7.21
N THR A 56 -8.51 20.11 -7.64
CA THR A 56 -9.79 19.46 -7.40
C THR A 56 -9.66 18.52 -6.22
N GLU A 57 -10.58 18.64 -5.26
CA GLU A 57 -10.66 17.74 -4.11
C GLU A 57 -11.54 16.52 -4.42
N TYR A 58 -11.00 15.34 -4.12
CA TYR A 58 -11.70 14.06 -4.21
C TYR A 58 -11.81 13.43 -2.82
N LYS A 59 -12.98 12.83 -2.53
CA LYS A 59 -13.22 12.11 -1.28
C LYS A 59 -13.35 10.63 -1.55
N ILE A 60 -12.65 9.82 -0.76
CA ILE A 60 -12.64 8.36 -0.89
C ILE A 60 -12.83 7.70 0.48
N PRO A 61 -13.32 6.45 0.52
CA PRO A 61 -13.37 5.70 1.77
C PRO A 61 -11.95 5.38 2.27
N ALA A 62 -11.75 5.49 3.58
CA ALA A 62 -10.50 5.11 4.24
C ALA A 62 -10.32 3.58 4.24
N ARG A 63 -9.71 3.03 3.18
CA ARG A 63 -9.50 1.59 3.02
C ARG A 63 -8.06 1.26 2.67
N LEU A 64 -7.41 0.50 3.55
CA LEU A 64 -6.07 -0.05 3.34
C LEU A 64 -6.16 -1.50 2.81
N THR A 65 -5.43 -1.79 1.74
CA THR A 65 -5.25 -3.16 1.23
C THR A 65 -3.78 -3.57 1.36
N LEU A 66 -3.52 -4.66 2.06
CA LEU A 66 -2.19 -5.27 2.21
C LEU A 66 -2.22 -6.66 1.57
N GLN A 67 -1.14 -7.02 0.88
CA GLN A 67 -0.96 -8.33 0.28
C GLN A 67 0.43 -8.84 0.65
N VAL A 68 0.48 -10.10 1.08
CA VAL A 68 1.72 -10.82 1.35
C VAL A 68 1.84 -11.88 0.26
N TRP A 69 3.01 -11.92 -0.39
CA TRP A 69 3.29 -12.85 -1.47
C TRP A 69 4.39 -13.78 -1.00
N ASP A 70 4.14 -15.08 -1.15
CA ASP A 70 5.20 -16.07 -1.07
C ASP A 70 5.88 -16.18 -2.44
N ALA A 71 7.20 -16.24 -2.44
CA ALA A 71 8.03 -16.40 -3.63
C ALA A 71 8.46 -17.86 -3.83
N ASP A 72 7.75 -18.82 -3.21
CA ASP A 72 7.97 -20.23 -3.49
C ASP A 72 7.71 -20.54 -4.97
N HIS A 73 8.79 -21.01 -5.62
CA HIS A 73 8.65 -21.77 -6.84
C HIS A 73 7.94 -23.06 -6.43
N PHE A 74 6.64 -23.18 -6.70
CA PHE A 74 5.89 -24.42 -6.49
C PHE A 74 6.68 -25.59 -7.11
N SER A 75 7.46 -26.29 -6.29
CA SER A 75 7.97 -27.61 -6.61
C SER A 75 6.92 -28.59 -6.08
N ALA A 76 6.58 -29.59 -6.89
CA ALA A 76 5.39 -30.42 -6.70
C ALA A 76 5.40 -31.30 -5.43
N ASP A 77 6.38 -31.14 -4.53
CA ASP A 77 6.66 -32.07 -3.44
C ASP A 77 6.61 -31.48 -2.01
N ASP A 78 6.28 -30.21 -1.82
CA ASP A 78 6.08 -29.68 -0.44
C ASP A 78 4.59 -29.71 -0.07
N PHE A 79 4.22 -30.67 0.78
CA PHE A 79 2.92 -30.71 1.46
C PHE A 79 3.02 -29.95 2.79
N LEU A 80 1.98 -29.14 3.07
CA LEU A 80 1.73 -28.42 4.34
C LEU A 80 1.57 -29.36 5.54
#